data_AF-A0A4T0VD89-F1
#
_entry.id   AF-A0A4T0VD89-F1
#
_cell.length_a   1.000
_cell.length_b   1.000
_cell.length_c   1.000
_cell.angle_alpha   90.00
_cell.angle_beta   90.00
_cell.angle_gamma   90.00
#
_symmetry.space_group_name_H-M   'P 1'
#
loop_
_entity.id
_entity.type
_entity.pdbx_description
1 polymer ?
#
loop_
_entity_poly.entity_id
_entity_poly.type
_entity_poly.pdbx_seq_one_letter_code
_entity_poly.pdbx_strand_id
1 'polypeptide(L)'
;MRENRGWYYLSLLKPQAVFDYKWFYLFWAAFLLVASVPRIWWLKRFFETRFCQYLGRISFALYLVHGPVLGTLGDRLYTAAGYYKDSEKEHLAHLVDKLALPKIGPLGLEPAFLLPHLIILPTTLWLAEVVTRFIDEPSVRVAQWLYRKTLDAPAVPVKG
;
A
#
# COMPACT_ATOMS: atom_id res chain seq x y z
N MET A 1 9.92 26.57 -1.33
CA MET A 1 9.12 26.62 -0.09
C MET A 1 9.18 27.95 0.67
N ARG A 2 10.23 28.78 0.55
CA ARG A 2 10.27 30.11 1.21
C ARG A 2 9.18 31.09 0.74
N GLU A 3 8.68 30.94 -0.47
CA GLU A 3 7.60 31.76 -1.02
C GLU A 3 6.20 31.41 -0.45
N ASN A 4 6.06 30.24 0.19
CA ASN A 4 4.78 29.79 0.70
C ASN A 4 4.70 30.10 2.21
N ARG A 5 3.82 31.05 2.60
CA ARG A 5 3.79 31.67 3.95
C ARG A 5 3.72 30.66 5.09
N GLY A 6 3.05 29.51 4.90
CA GLY A 6 2.93 28.45 5.92
C GLY A 6 4.19 27.60 6.15
N TRP A 7 5.13 27.59 5.20
CA TRP A 7 6.33 26.73 5.23
C TRP A 7 7.62 27.52 5.45
N TYR A 8 7.52 28.83 5.63
CA TYR A 8 8.67 29.73 5.80
C TYR A 8 9.48 29.38 7.05
N TYR A 9 8.82 29.27 8.21
CA TYR A 9 9.49 28.93 9.48
C TYR A 9 10.05 27.51 9.49
N LEU A 10 9.34 26.56 8.87
CA LEU A 10 9.81 25.18 8.69
C LEU A 10 11.01 25.09 7.74
N SER A 11 11.29 26.10 6.91
CA SER A 11 12.48 26.07 6.07
C SER A 11 13.80 26.30 6.84
N LEU A 12 13.73 26.86 8.05
CA LEU A 12 14.90 27.22 8.87
C LEU A 12 15.39 26.05 9.74
N LEU A 13 14.51 25.11 10.09
CA LEU A 13 14.80 23.97 10.98
C LEU A 13 15.35 22.73 10.25
N LYS A 14 15.66 22.86 8.95
CA LYS A 14 16.09 21.72 8.11
C LYS A 14 17.59 21.42 8.25
N PRO A 15 18.01 20.18 8.59
CA PRO A 15 19.40 19.75 8.45
C PRO A 15 19.77 19.54 6.96
N GLN A 16 20.96 19.98 6.54
CA GLN A 16 21.42 19.92 5.13
C GLN A 16 21.63 18.50 4.58
N ALA A 17 21.60 17.46 5.43
CA ALA A 17 21.90 16.08 5.05
C ALA A 17 20.74 15.30 4.40
N VAL A 18 19.51 15.83 4.39
CA VAL A 18 18.34 15.15 3.80
C VAL A 18 18.00 15.75 2.43
N PHE A 19 18.18 14.95 1.38
CA PHE A 19 18.04 15.33 -0.03
C PHE A 19 16.64 15.86 -0.38
N ASP A 20 15.60 15.51 0.37
CA ASP A 20 14.24 15.99 0.13
C ASP A 20 13.51 16.33 1.46
N TYR A 21 13.20 17.62 1.62
CA TYR A 21 12.74 18.24 2.87
C TYR A 21 11.33 17.81 3.27
N LYS A 22 10.52 17.43 2.28
CA LYS A 22 9.16 16.95 2.50
C LYS A 22 9.19 15.68 3.35
N TRP A 23 10.05 14.73 3.01
CA TRP A 23 10.13 13.44 3.69
C TRP A 23 10.64 13.54 5.12
N PHE A 24 11.51 14.52 5.41
CA PHE A 24 11.97 14.77 6.79
C PHE A 24 10.81 15.17 7.71
N TYR A 25 9.97 16.12 7.28
CA TYR A 25 8.81 16.54 8.07
C TYR A 25 7.73 15.46 8.14
N LEU A 26 7.51 14.72 7.05
CA LEU A 26 6.60 13.58 7.04
C LEU A 26 7.04 12.47 7.99
N PHE A 27 8.35 12.21 8.09
CA PHE A 27 8.90 11.23 9.03
C PHE A 27 8.56 11.60 10.48
N TRP A 28 8.89 12.83 10.90
CA TRP A 28 8.59 13.28 12.26
C TRP A 28 7.09 13.37 12.54
N ALA A 29 6.30 13.83 11.56
CA ALA A 29 4.85 13.86 11.67
C ALA A 29 4.27 12.44 11.86
N ALA A 30 4.72 11.47 11.08
CA ALA A 30 4.28 10.08 11.20
C ALA A 30 4.66 9.49 12.56
N PHE A 31 5.91 9.71 13.02
CA PHE A 31 6.36 9.21 14.32
C PHE A 31 5.53 9.78 15.48
N LEU A 32 5.33 11.10 15.51
CA LEU A 32 4.51 11.77 16.53
C LEU A 32 3.05 11.32 16.47
N LEU A 33 2.52 11.09 15.27
CA LEU A 33 1.16 10.59 15.08
C LEU A 33 1.01 9.18 15.65
N VAL A 34 1.90 8.24 15.30
CA VAL A 34 1.88 6.86 15.84
C VAL A 34 2.03 6.86 17.36
N ALA A 35 2.88 7.72 17.93
CA ALA A 35 3.03 7.85 19.38
C ALA A 35 1.79 8.44 20.08
N SER A 36 1.01 9.27 19.38
CA SER A 36 -0.18 9.96 19.93
C SER A 36 -1.46 9.13 19.80
N VAL A 37 -1.59 8.31 18.75
CA VAL A 37 -2.79 7.50 18.45
C VAL A 37 -3.27 6.66 19.65
N PRO A 38 -2.42 5.93 20.41
CA PRO A 38 -2.86 5.14 21.55
C PRO A 38 -3.45 5.96 22.70
N ARG A 39 -3.12 7.26 22.79
CA ARG A 39 -3.61 8.18 23.83
C ARG A 39 -4.99 8.74 23.52
N ILE A 40 -5.47 8.60 22.28
CA ILE A 40 -6.76 9.12 21.82
C ILE A 40 -7.74 7.96 21.66
N TRP A 41 -8.66 7.83 22.61
CA TRP A 41 -9.58 6.68 22.72
C TRP A 41 -10.37 6.33 21.45
N TRP A 42 -10.94 7.30 20.74
CA TRP A 42 -11.73 7.08 19.53
C TRP A 42 -10.86 6.65 18.35
N LEU A 43 -9.66 7.21 18.25
CA LEU A 43 -8.73 6.94 17.15
C LEU A 43 -8.10 5.55 17.32
N LYS A 44 -7.70 5.22 18.56
CA LYS A 44 -7.31 3.87 18.94
C LYS A 44 -8.41 2.86 18.58
N ARG A 45 -9.66 3.14 18.99
CA ARG A 45 -10.80 2.26 18.70
C ARG A 45 -11.02 2.06 17.19
N PHE A 46 -10.83 3.10 16.38
CA PHE A 46 -10.94 3.02 14.93
C PHE A 46 -9.87 2.11 14.32
N PHE A 47 -8.59 2.30 14.68
CA PHE A 47 -7.50 1.47 14.16
C PHE A 47 -7.53 0.02 14.67
N GLU A 48 -8.12 -0.22 15.85
CA GLU A 48 -8.35 -1.56 16.40
C GLU A 48 -9.63 -2.24 15.85
N THR A 49 -10.32 -1.64 14.87
CA THR A 49 -11.45 -2.31 14.21
C THR A 49 -10.99 -3.54 13.44
N ARG A 50 -11.90 -4.53 13.33
CA ARG A 50 -11.64 -5.77 12.56
C ARG A 50 -11.27 -5.49 11.11
N PHE A 51 -11.84 -4.43 10.53
CA PHE A 51 -11.54 -4.01 9.16
C PHE A 51 -10.09 -3.52 9.02
N CYS A 52 -9.64 -2.60 9.88
CA CYS A 52 -8.26 -2.11 9.84
C CYS A 52 -7.25 -3.23 10.13
N GLN A 53 -7.54 -4.11 11.09
CA GLN A 53 -6.69 -5.27 11.38
C GLN A 53 -6.64 -6.27 10.22
N TYR A 54 -7.77 -6.51 9.56
CA TYR A 54 -7.84 -7.35 8.37
C TYR A 54 -6.96 -6.79 7.24
N LEU A 55 -7.10 -5.50 6.94
CA LEU A 55 -6.26 -4.83 5.94
C LEU A 55 -4.78 -4.88 6.32
N GLY A 56 -4.46 -4.71 7.61
CA GLY A 56 -3.10 -4.86 8.13
C GLY A 56 -2.54 -6.27 7.88
N ARG A 57 -3.33 -7.32 8.13
CA ARG A 57 -2.93 -8.72 7.94
C ARG A 57 -2.59 -9.04 6.47
N ILE A 58 -3.37 -8.53 5.52
CA ILE A 58 -3.14 -8.80 4.09
C ILE A 58 -2.23 -7.78 3.41
N SER A 59 -1.80 -6.73 4.12
CA SER A 59 -1.08 -5.58 3.54
C SER A 59 0.19 -5.98 2.78
N PHE A 60 0.95 -6.93 3.31
CA PHE A 60 2.17 -7.42 2.67
C PHE A 60 1.88 -8.16 1.36
N ALA A 61 0.93 -9.09 1.37
CA ALA A 61 0.51 -9.80 0.16
C ALA A 61 -0.09 -8.85 -0.88
N LEU A 62 -0.90 -7.88 -0.44
CA LEU A 62 -1.46 -6.84 -1.30
C LEU A 62 -0.34 -6.03 -1.98
N TYR A 63 0.71 -5.67 -1.25
CA TYR A 63 1.88 -4.99 -1.82
C TYR A 63 2.61 -5.84 -2.88
N LEU A 64 2.67 -7.16 -2.75
CA LEU A 64 3.30 -7.99 -3.78
C LEU A 64 2.41 -8.14 -5.02
N VAL A 65 1.10 -8.26 -4.80
CA VAL A 65 0.14 -8.65 -5.85
C VAL A 65 -0.38 -7.45 -6.64
N HIS A 66 -0.43 -6.25 -6.06
CA HIS A 66 -1.04 -5.09 -6.73
C HIS A 66 -0.35 -4.77 -8.07
N GLY A 67 0.98 -4.86 -8.16
CA GLY A 67 1.72 -4.57 -9.39
C GLY A 67 1.31 -5.47 -10.56
N PRO A 68 1.44 -6.80 -10.43
CA PRO A 68 0.99 -7.76 -11.45
C PRO A 68 -0.50 -7.63 -11.80
N VAL A 69 -1.37 -7.37 -10.82
CA VAL A 69 -2.81 -7.20 -11.09
C VAL A 69 -3.09 -5.93 -11.88
N LEU A 70 -2.42 -4.83 -11.56
CA LEU A 70 -2.55 -3.58 -12.32
C LEU A 70 -2.06 -3.77 -13.76
N GLY A 71 -0.90 -4.39 -13.98
CA GLY A 71 -0.39 -4.62 -15.34
C GLY A 71 -1.19 -5.63 -16.19
N THR A 72 -1.98 -6.51 -15.57
CA THR A 72 -2.75 -7.55 -16.30
C THR A 72 -4.22 -7.22 -16.44
N LEU A 73 -4.87 -6.78 -15.36
CA LEU A 73 -6.30 -6.45 -15.32
C LEU A 73 -6.54 -4.95 -15.33
N GLY A 74 -5.70 -4.18 -14.65
CA GLY A 74 -5.79 -2.72 -14.60
C GLY A 74 -5.67 -2.10 -15.98
N ASP A 75 -4.56 -2.35 -16.67
CA ASP A 75 -4.27 -1.81 -18.00
C ASP A 75 -5.41 -2.11 -19.00
N ARG A 76 -6.00 -3.32 -18.93
CA ARG A 76 -7.14 -3.71 -19.79
C ARG A 76 -8.43 -2.95 -19.46
N LEU A 77 -8.75 -2.82 -18.18
CA LEU A 77 -9.98 -2.14 -17.74
C LEU A 77 -9.90 -0.62 -17.89
N TYR A 78 -8.73 -0.02 -17.65
CA TYR A 78 -8.52 1.41 -17.87
C TYR A 78 -8.52 1.76 -19.36
N THR A 79 -7.88 0.94 -20.20
CA THR A 79 -7.93 1.12 -21.65
C THR A 79 -9.38 1.02 -22.17
N ALA A 80 -10.17 0.07 -21.64
CA ALA A 80 -11.58 -0.09 -22.01
C ALA A 80 -12.47 1.07 -21.54
N ALA A 81 -12.14 1.71 -20.41
CA ALA A 81 -12.87 2.86 -19.86
C ALA A 81 -12.42 4.21 -20.44
N GLY A 82 -11.40 4.23 -21.32
CA GLY A 82 -10.93 5.42 -22.02
C GLY A 82 -9.73 6.13 -21.37
N TYR A 83 -9.04 5.53 -20.40
CA TYR A 83 -7.71 5.97 -19.95
C TYR A 83 -6.65 5.14 -20.67
N TYR A 84 -6.06 5.69 -21.72
CA TYR A 84 -5.05 5.02 -22.54
C TYR A 84 -3.72 5.76 -22.46
N LYS A 85 -2.63 5.03 -22.21
CA LYS A 85 -1.28 5.45 -22.61
C LYS A 85 -1.02 5.05 -24.06
N ASP A 86 -0.15 5.79 -24.76
CA ASP A 86 0.15 5.52 -26.18
C ASP A 86 0.75 4.12 -26.43
N SER A 87 1.36 3.49 -25.41
CA SER A 87 1.84 2.11 -25.45
C SER A 87 0.74 1.03 -25.43
N GLU A 88 -0.46 1.34 -24.92
CA GLU A 88 -1.56 0.38 -24.78
C GLU A 88 -2.47 0.32 -26.01
N LYS A 89 -2.43 1.37 -26.85
CA LYS A 89 -3.18 1.44 -28.11
C LYS A 89 -2.78 0.36 -29.12
N GLU A 90 -1.52 -0.06 -29.13
CA GLU A 90 -1.03 -1.08 -30.08
C GLU A 90 -1.41 -2.52 -29.68
N HIS A 91 -1.41 -2.84 -28.38
CA HIS A 91 -1.64 -4.22 -27.91
C HIS A 91 -3.11 -4.55 -27.63
N LEU A 92 -3.96 -3.54 -27.33
CA LEU A 92 -5.34 -3.73 -26.88
C LEU A 92 -6.38 -3.00 -27.73
N ALA A 93 -6.08 -2.78 -29.02
CA ALA A 93 -6.95 -2.07 -29.97
C ALA A 93 -8.40 -2.61 -30.03
N HIS A 94 -8.63 -3.89 -29.71
CA HIS A 94 -9.96 -4.52 -29.72
C HIS A 94 -10.85 -4.18 -28.50
N LEU A 95 -10.27 -3.59 -27.44
CA LEU A 95 -10.97 -3.19 -26.21
C LEU A 95 -11.15 -1.67 -26.10
N VAL A 96 -10.48 -0.90 -26.97
CA VAL A 96 -10.60 0.55 -27.04
C VAL A 96 -12.06 0.92 -27.34
N ASP A 97 -12.64 1.80 -26.52
CA ASP A 97 -13.97 2.41 -26.67
C ASP A 97 -15.21 1.50 -26.61
N LYS A 98 -15.12 0.25 -26.13
CA LYS A 98 -16.33 -0.57 -25.90
C LYS A 98 -17.23 -0.05 -24.77
N LEU A 99 -16.65 0.64 -23.80
CA LEU A 99 -17.37 1.27 -22.70
C LEU A 99 -16.81 2.68 -22.47
N ALA A 100 -16.91 3.54 -23.49
CA ALA A 100 -16.49 4.93 -23.41
C ALA A 100 -17.31 5.66 -22.33
N LEU A 101 -16.71 5.81 -21.15
CA LEU A 101 -17.36 6.43 -20.00
C LEU A 101 -17.03 7.92 -19.95
N PRO A 102 -18.01 8.78 -19.65
CA PRO A 102 -17.78 10.21 -19.57
C PRO A 102 -16.75 10.52 -18.47
N LYS A 103 -15.68 11.23 -18.83
CA LYS A 103 -14.66 11.79 -17.91
C LYS A 103 -15.16 13.09 -17.28
N ILE A 104 -16.40 13.07 -16.78
CA ILE A 104 -17.06 14.24 -16.21
C ILE A 104 -17.01 14.09 -14.70
N GLY A 105 -16.18 14.87 -14.03
CA GLY A 105 -16.07 14.89 -12.57
C GLY A 105 -14.78 15.56 -12.07
N PRO A 106 -14.69 15.87 -10.77
CA PRO A 106 -13.43 16.27 -10.16
C PRO A 106 -12.41 15.12 -10.25
N LEU A 107 -11.13 15.46 -10.44
CA LEU A 107 -10.03 14.49 -10.59
C LEU A 107 -10.13 13.36 -9.57
N GLY A 108 -10.31 12.12 -10.04
CA GLY A 108 -10.41 10.90 -9.21
C GLY A 108 -11.82 10.43 -8.87
N LEU A 109 -12.88 11.19 -9.18
CA LEU A 109 -14.29 10.74 -9.10
C LEU A 109 -14.93 10.55 -10.48
N GLU A 110 -14.12 10.56 -11.52
CA GLU A 110 -14.59 10.31 -12.89
C GLU A 110 -15.15 8.87 -12.98
N PRO A 111 -16.33 8.67 -13.58
CA PRO A 111 -16.91 7.34 -13.78
C PRO A 111 -15.96 6.36 -14.48
N ALA A 112 -15.16 6.87 -15.41
CA ALA A 112 -14.11 6.13 -16.10
C ALA A 112 -13.01 5.59 -15.16
N PHE A 113 -12.83 6.19 -13.98
CA PHE A 113 -11.86 5.77 -12.97
C PHE A 113 -12.50 4.85 -11.93
N LEU A 114 -13.73 5.15 -11.50
CA LEU A 114 -14.43 4.40 -10.45
C LEU A 114 -14.90 3.01 -10.93
N LEU A 115 -15.38 2.89 -12.17
CA LEU A 115 -15.90 1.62 -12.69
C LEU A 115 -14.82 0.53 -12.80
N PRO A 116 -13.62 0.79 -13.35
CA PRO A 116 -12.51 -0.16 -13.27
C PRO A 116 -12.14 -0.53 -11.82
N HIS A 117 -12.12 0.44 -10.90
CA HIS A 117 -11.80 0.20 -9.50
C HIS A 117 -12.78 -0.73 -8.79
N LEU A 118 -14.06 -0.71 -9.17
CA LEU A 118 -15.06 -1.64 -8.63
C LEU A 118 -14.75 -3.10 -8.94
N ILE A 119 -13.94 -3.39 -9.97
CA ILE A 119 -13.52 -4.74 -10.32
C ILE A 119 -12.09 -4.99 -9.83
N ILE A 120 -11.18 -4.04 -10.02
CA ILE A 120 -9.76 -4.17 -9.68
C ILE A 120 -9.59 -4.32 -8.16
N LEU A 121 -10.23 -3.48 -7.35
CA LEU A 121 -10.07 -3.51 -5.88
C LEU A 121 -10.53 -4.83 -5.23
N PRO A 122 -11.73 -5.37 -5.50
CA PRO A 122 -12.11 -6.65 -4.90
C PRO A 122 -11.23 -7.79 -5.42
N THR A 123 -10.79 -7.74 -6.68
CA THR A 123 -9.90 -8.76 -7.24
C THR A 123 -8.52 -8.74 -6.57
N THR A 124 -7.93 -7.55 -6.36
CA THR A 124 -6.64 -7.42 -5.67
C THR A 124 -6.75 -7.85 -4.21
N LEU A 125 -7.82 -7.46 -3.51
CA LEU A 125 -8.07 -7.86 -2.12
C LEU A 125 -8.26 -9.38 -2.00
N TRP A 126 -9.00 -9.99 -2.91
CA TRP A 126 -9.20 -11.44 -2.93
C TRP A 126 -7.89 -12.18 -3.19
N LEU A 127 -7.11 -11.76 -4.19
CA LEU A 127 -5.85 -12.41 -4.51
C LEU A 127 -4.81 -12.20 -3.39
N ALA A 128 -4.82 -11.05 -2.72
CA ALA A 128 -4.02 -10.82 -1.52
C ALA A 128 -4.39 -11.77 -0.38
N GLU A 129 -5.68 -11.98 -0.10
CA GLU A 129 -6.16 -12.94 0.91
C GLU A 129 -5.67 -14.37 0.58
N VAL A 130 -5.74 -14.78 -0.69
CA VAL A 130 -5.24 -16.09 -1.15
C VAL A 130 -3.73 -16.20 -0.90
N VAL A 131 -2.94 -15.22 -1.33
CA VAL A 131 -1.48 -15.23 -1.14
C VAL A 131 -1.12 -15.21 0.35
N THR A 132 -1.81 -14.42 1.17
CA THR A 132 -1.58 -14.43 2.62
C THR A 132 -1.83 -15.82 3.22
N ARG A 133 -2.96 -16.45 2.87
CA ARG A 133 -3.36 -17.74 3.45
C ARG A 133 -2.48 -18.91 2.99
N PHE A 134 -2.08 -18.94 1.73
CA PHE A 134 -1.38 -20.08 1.13
C PHE A 134 0.14 -19.93 1.10
N ILE A 135 0.67 -18.70 1.18
CA ILE A 135 2.11 -18.44 1.05
C ILE A 135 2.65 -17.78 2.31
N ASP A 136 2.07 -16.65 2.73
CA ASP A 136 2.63 -15.84 3.83
C ASP A 136 2.55 -16.56 5.19
N GLU A 137 1.34 -16.98 5.60
CA GLU A 137 1.13 -17.71 6.86
C GLU A 137 2.00 -18.97 7.02
N PRO A 138 2.08 -19.90 6.04
CA PRO A 138 2.96 -21.05 6.17
C PRO A 138 4.44 -20.67 6.18
N SER A 139 4.85 -19.64 5.42
CA SER A 139 6.24 -19.16 5.42
C SER A 139 6.65 -18.65 6.80
N VAL A 140 5.79 -17.89 7.47
CA VAL A 140 6.03 -17.42 8.84
C VAL A 140 6.13 -18.60 9.82
N ARG A 141 5.28 -19.63 9.68
CA ARG A 141 5.35 -20.84 10.53
C ARG A 141 6.66 -21.59 10.34
N VAL A 142 7.14 -21.74 9.11
CA VAL A 142 8.42 -22.38 8.81
C VAL A 142 9.58 -21.58 9.41
N ALA A 143 9.58 -20.25 9.25
CA ALA A 143 10.60 -19.38 9.82
C ALA A 143 10.63 -19.46 11.36
N GLN A 144 9.46 -19.45 12.00
CA GLN A 144 9.35 -19.61 13.45
C GLN A 144 9.82 -21.00 13.91
N TRP A 145 9.53 -22.05 13.15
CA TRP A 145 10.00 -23.41 13.44
C TRP A 145 11.53 -23.49 13.37
N LEU A 146 12.15 -22.95 12.33
CA LEU A 146 13.61 -22.88 12.19
C LEU A 146 14.24 -22.09 13.36
N TYR A 147 13.69 -20.92 13.68
CA TYR A 147 14.19 -20.08 14.77
C TYR A 147 14.17 -20.82 16.11
N ARG A 148 13.09 -21.54 16.43
CA ARG A 148 13.01 -22.34 17.65
C ARG A 148 14.08 -23.43 17.70
N LYS A 149 14.34 -24.11 16.59
CA LYS A 149 15.41 -25.13 16.51
C LYS A 149 16.80 -24.58 16.76
N THR A 150 17.06 -23.32 16.41
CA THR A 150 18.35 -22.67 16.70
C THR A 150 18.51 -22.21 18.15
N LEU A 151 17.41 -21.97 18.87
CA LEU A 151 17.43 -21.63 20.29
C LEU A 151 17.62 -22.87 21.19
N ASP A 152 17.18 -24.04 20.73
CA ASP A 152 17.28 -25.32 21.45
C ASP A 152 18.69 -25.96 21.38
N ALA A 153 19.69 -25.30 20.77
CA ALA A 153 21.08 -25.75 20.87
C ALA A 153 21.56 -25.51 22.31
N PRO A 154 21.80 -26.55 23.14
CA PRO A 154 22.22 -26.35 24.51
C PRO A 154 23.57 -25.64 24.52
N ALA A 155 23.63 -24.48 25.17
CA ALA A 155 24.89 -23.90 25.61
C ALA A 155 25.62 -24.97 26.43
N VAL A 156 26.71 -25.52 25.90
CA VAL A 156 27.57 -26.47 26.59
C VAL A 156 27.98 -25.82 27.91
N PRO A 157 27.62 -26.39 29.09
CA PRO A 157 28.08 -25.86 30.34
C PRO A 157 29.60 -26.11 30.40
N VAL A 158 30.37 -25.03 30.39
CA VAL A 158 31.80 -25.05 30.70
C VAL A 158 31.92 -25.56 32.13
N LYS A 159 32.32 -26.83 32.29
CA LYS A 159 32.67 -27.40 33.59
C LYS A 159 33.91 -26.67 34.11
N GLY A 160 33.78 -26.09 35.30
CA GLY A 160 34.89 -25.53 36.07
C GLY A 160 35.79 -26.59 36.67
#